data_AF-A0A2M6RBF5-F1
#
_entry.id   AF-A0A2M6RBF5-F1
#
_cell.length_a   1.000
_cell.length_b   1.000
_cell.length_c   1.000
_cell.angle_alpha   90.00
_cell.angle_beta   90.00
_cell.angle_gamma   90.00
#
_symmetry.space_group_name_H-M   'P 1'
#
loop_
_entity.id
_entity.type
_entity.pdbx_description
1 polymer ?
#
loop_
_entity_poly.entity_id
_entity_poly.type
_entity_poly.pdbx_seq_one_letter_code
_entity_poly.pdbx_strand_id
1 'polypeptide(L)'
;MIIEIDQSGRVEYTSKPTVIAGYNKKWQRAVMIPAKDKRQLQKIFRQTGQPRIFNSKVFAALIFCLIEKNYHKITGLVVDR
;
A
#
# COMPACT_ATOMS: atom_id res chain seq x y z
N MET A 1 15.07 -4.88 11.28
CA MET A 1 14.50 -6.08 10.65
C MET A 1 14.24 -5.80 9.19
N ILE A 2 14.54 -6.76 8.31
CA ILE A 2 14.15 -6.70 6.91
C ILE A 2 12.76 -7.34 6.79
N ILE A 3 11.89 -6.74 5.99
CA ILE A 3 10.54 -7.22 5.71
C ILE A 3 10.37 -7.32 4.20
N GLU A 4 9.78 -8.43 3.78
CA GLU A 4 9.35 -8.66 2.40
C GLU A 4 7.90 -8.20 2.27
N ILE A 5 7.61 -7.44 1.22
CA ILE A 5 6.29 -6.88 0.92
C ILE A 5 5.79 -7.50 -0.38
N ASP A 6 4.60 -8.09 -0.29
CA ASP A 6 3.82 -8.59 -1.42
C ASP A 6 2.53 -7.80 -1.58
N GLN A 7 2.02 -7.79 -2.82
CA GLN A 7 0.73 -7.18 -3.14
C GLN A 7 -0.23 -8.15 -3.81
N SER A 8 -1.50 -8.07 -3.43
CA SER A 8 -2.61 -8.71 -4.15
C SER A 8 -3.57 -7.65 -4.64
N GLY A 9 -3.73 -7.58 -5.97
CA GLY A 9 -4.53 -6.57 -6.66
C GLY A 9 -3.86 -5.19 -6.65
N ARG A 10 -3.52 -4.66 -7.83
CA ARG A 10 -2.84 -3.37 -7.92
C ARG A 10 -3.73 -2.19 -7.53
N VAL A 11 -3.13 -1.09 -7.09
CA VAL A 11 -3.86 0.12 -6.68
C VAL A 11 -4.71 0.67 -7.83
N GLU A 12 -4.18 0.66 -9.06
CA GLU A 12 -4.89 1.08 -10.27
C GLU A 12 -6.11 0.22 -10.62
N TYR A 13 -6.20 -1.01 -10.10
CA TYR A 13 -7.35 -1.90 -10.31
C TYR A 13 -8.49 -1.51 -9.39
N THR A 14 -9.14 -0.38 -9.67
CA THR A 14 -10.17 0.25 -8.83
C THR A 14 -11.50 -0.52 -8.76
N SER A 15 -11.62 -1.65 -9.45
CA SER A 15 -12.75 -2.58 -9.35
C SER A 15 -12.56 -3.67 -8.29
N LYS A 16 -11.31 -3.89 -7.82
CA LYS A 16 -10.96 -4.92 -6.83
C LYS A 16 -10.29 -4.29 -5.60
N PRO A 17 -10.34 -4.90 -4.41
CA PRO A 17 -9.51 -4.46 -3.30
C PRO A 17 -8.01 -4.60 -3.63
N THR A 18 -7.19 -3.89 -2.88
CA THR A 18 -5.74 -4.10 -2.84
C THR A 18 -5.35 -4.52 -1.44
N VAL A 19 -4.56 -5.58 -1.33
CA VAL A 19 -3.97 -6.02 -0.07
C VAL A 19 -2.46 -5.89 -0.20
N ILE A 20 -1.84 -5.21 0.76
CA ILE A 20 -0.39 -5.19 0.93
C ILE A 20 -0.08 -6.03 2.16
N ALA A 21 0.68 -7.10 1.97
CA ALA A 21 1.15 -7.97 3.04
C ALA A 21 2.63 -7.74 3.27
N GLY A 22 3.06 -7.73 4.52
CA GLY A 22 4.47 -7.69 4.90
C GLY A 22 4.77 -8.83 5.83
N TYR A 23 5.89 -9.51 5.61
CA TYR A 23 6.30 -10.64 6.45
C TYR A 23 7.81 -10.78 6.59
N ASN A 24 8.20 -11.45 7.68
CA ASN A 24 9.49 -12.10 7.88
C ASN A 24 9.30 -13.24 8.91
N LYS A 25 10.38 -13.88 9.36
CA LYS A 25 10.32 -15.00 10.32
C LYS A 25 9.64 -14.70 11.67
N LYS A 26 9.54 -13.42 12.09
CA LYS A 26 9.09 -13.02 13.45
C LYS A 26 7.91 -12.03 13.44
N TRP A 27 7.51 -11.54 12.28
CA TRP A 27 6.49 -10.51 12.16
C TRP A 27 5.75 -10.68 10.84
N GLN A 28 4.43 -10.54 10.89
CA GLN A 28 3.56 -10.53 9.73
C GLN A 28 2.41 -9.56 9.95
N ARG A 29 2.01 -8.84 8.92
CA ARG A 29 0.83 -7.97 8.92
C ARG A 29 0.32 -7.80 7.50
N ALA A 30 -0.95 -7.44 7.37
CA ALA A 30 -1.52 -7.01 6.11
C ALA A 30 -2.36 -5.74 6.31
N VAL A 31 -2.42 -4.93 5.26
CA VAL A 31 -3.32 -3.78 5.14
C VAL A 31 -4.11 -3.94 3.85
N MET A 32 -5.42 -3.74 3.94
CA MET A 32 -6.31 -3.80 2.78
C MET A 32 -6.93 -2.42 2.56
N ILE A 33 -7.02 -2.02 1.29
CA ILE A 33 -7.87 -0.90 0.86
C ILE A 33 -9.02 -1.43 -0.01
N PRO A 34 -10.28 -1.17 0.38
CA PRO A 34 -11.45 -1.52 -0.42
C PRO A 34 -11.47 -0.82 -1.79
N ALA A 35 -12.11 -1.45 -2.77
CA ALA A 35 -12.27 -0.88 -4.10
C ALA A 35 -13.00 0.49 -4.09
N LYS A 36 -13.98 0.66 -3.18
CA LYS A 36 -14.74 1.91 -3.01
C LYS A 36 -13.81 3.08 -2.64
N ASP A 37 -12.91 2.86 -1.70
CA ASP A 37 -12.01 3.90 -1.19
C ASP A 37 -10.95 4.26 -2.24
N LYS A 38 -10.45 3.27 -2.99
CA LYS A 38 -9.58 3.53 -4.15
C LYS A 38 -10.24 4.43 -5.19
N ARG A 39 -11.52 4.20 -5.50
CA ARG A 39 -12.28 5.07 -6.44
C ARG A 39 -12.45 6.49 -5.90
N GLN A 40 -12.72 6.63 -4.60
CA GLN A 40 -12.83 7.94 -3.96
C GLN A 40 -11.50 8.70 -4.01
N LEU A 41 -10.40 8.04 -3.65
CA LEU A 41 -9.06 8.63 -3.74
C LEU A 41 -8.72 9.02 -5.18
N GLN A 42 -8.96 8.13 -6.16
CA GLN A 42 -8.71 8.43 -7.57
C GLN A 42 -9.51 9.67 -8.04
N LYS A 43 -10.75 9.84 -7.58
CA LYS A 43 -11.55 11.05 -7.86
C LYS A 43 -10.89 12.30 -7.28
N ILE A 44 -10.41 12.25 -6.03
CA ILE A 44 -9.70 13.38 -5.38
C ILE A 44 -8.42 13.75 -6.14
N PHE A 45 -7.61 12.76 -6.52
CA PHE A 45 -6.39 13.01 -7.32
C PHE A 45 -6.70 13.60 -8.70
N ARG A 46 -7.80 13.19 -9.34
CA ARG A 46 -8.26 13.81 -10.61
C ARG A 46 -8.71 15.25 -10.41
N GLN A 47 -9.49 15.53 -9.37
CA GLN A 47 -10.00 16.88 -9.07
C GLN A 47 -8.88 17.88 -8.71
N THR A 48 -7.79 17.39 -8.14
CA THR A 48 -6.61 18.19 -7.79
C THR A 48 -5.60 18.32 -8.93
N GLY A 49 -5.90 17.81 -10.13
CA GLY A 49 -5.00 17.87 -11.28
C GLY A 49 -3.79 16.94 -11.20
N GLN A 50 -3.79 15.97 -10.28
CA GLN A 50 -2.68 15.06 -10.00
C GLN A 50 -2.99 13.57 -10.21
N PRO A 51 -3.69 13.15 -11.28
CA PRO A 51 -4.08 11.74 -11.47
C PRO A 51 -2.89 10.79 -11.66
N ARG A 52 -1.74 11.30 -12.13
CA ARG A 52 -0.55 10.49 -12.43
C ARG A 52 0.15 9.95 -11.18
N ILE A 53 0.03 10.62 -10.04
CA ILE A 53 0.69 10.21 -8.79
C ILE A 53 -0.23 9.42 -7.85
N PHE A 54 -1.50 9.22 -8.23
CA PHE A 54 -2.47 8.46 -7.43
C PHE A 54 -1.92 7.10 -7.02
N ASN A 55 -1.43 6.30 -7.99
CA ASN A 55 -0.96 4.94 -7.73
C ASN A 55 0.19 4.93 -6.72
N SER A 56 1.24 5.70 -6.98
CA SER A 56 2.45 5.71 -6.15
C SER A 56 2.20 6.31 -4.76
N LYS A 57 1.40 7.38 -4.66
CA LYS A 57 1.04 7.99 -3.36
C LYS A 57 0.20 7.05 -2.51
N VAL A 58 -0.81 6.41 -3.10
CA VAL A 58 -1.66 5.48 -2.35
C VAL A 58 -0.89 4.23 -1.97
N PHE A 59 -0.07 3.67 -2.87
CA PHE A 59 0.79 2.53 -2.54
C PHE A 59 1.75 2.84 -1.38
N ALA A 60 2.43 3.99 -1.42
CA ALA A 60 3.30 4.42 -0.33
C ALA A 60 2.54 4.61 1.00
N ALA A 61 1.33 5.16 0.96
CA ALA A 61 0.49 5.28 2.14
C ALA A 61 0.10 3.91 2.72
N LEU A 62 -0.21 2.92 1.88
CA LEU A 62 -0.50 1.55 2.33
C LEU A 62 0.71 0.89 3.00
N ILE A 63 1.91 1.06 2.43
CA ILE A 63 3.15 0.59 3.07
C ILE A 63 3.34 1.29 4.41
N PHE A 64 3.13 2.60 4.50
CA PHE A 64 3.24 3.32 5.76
C PHE A 64 2.27 2.76 6.81
N CYS A 65 0.98 2.59 6.48
CA CYS A 65 -0.01 1.99 7.36
C CYS A 65 0.38 0.57 7.81
N LEU A 66 1.01 -0.21 6.92
CA LEU A 66 1.49 -1.55 7.23
C LEU A 66 2.59 -1.51 8.30
N ILE A 67 3.50 -0.54 8.24
CA ILE A 67 4.69 -0.50 9.09
C ILE A 67 4.63 0.47 10.27
N GLU A 68 3.64 1.37 10.33
CA GLU A 68 3.57 2.51 11.27
C GLU A 68 3.82 2.14 12.74
N LYS A 69 3.39 0.94 13.19
CA LYS A 69 3.52 0.51 14.59
C LYS A 69 4.92 0.01 14.94
N ASN A 70 5.71 -0.34 13.93
CA ASN A 70 7.00 -1.00 14.09
C ASN A 70 8.13 -0.37 13.27
N TYR A 71 7.91 0.80 12.65
CA TYR A 71 8.87 1.41 11.73
C TYR A 71 10.27 1.58 12.32
N HIS A 72 10.38 1.93 13.61
CA HIS A 72 11.64 2.07 14.34
C HIS A 72 12.46 0.77 14.45
N LYS A 73 11.84 -0.40 14.26
CA LYS A 73 12.51 -1.71 14.26
C LYS A 73 12.85 -2.17 12.85
N ILE A 74 12.35 -1.50 11.82
CA ILE A 74 12.52 -1.89 10.41
C ILE A 74 13.79 -1.23 9.88
N THR A 75 14.67 -2.06 9.32
CA THR A 75 15.97 -1.63 8.79
C THR A 75 16.01 -1.70 7.26
N GLY A 76 15.03 -2.37 6.65
CA GLY A 76 14.91 -2.48 5.20
C GLY A 76 13.54 -3.03 4.80
N LEU A 77 13.07 -2.60 3.63
CA LEU A 77 11.87 -3.11 2.98
C LEU A 77 12.29 -3.64 1.62
N VAL A 78 11.89 -4.87 1.31
CA VAL A 78 12.02 -5.46 -0.02
C VAL A 78 10.61 -5.55 -0.58
N VAL A 79 10.34 -4.84 -1.67
CA VAL A 79 9.05 -4.88 -2.36
C VAL A 79 9.26 -5.71 -3.62
N ASP A 80 8.66 -6.89 -3.68
CA ASP A 80 8.73 -7.71 -4.89
C ASP A 80 7.78 -7.16 -5.97
N ARG A 81 8.05 -7.49 -7.23
CA ARG A 81 7.34 -6.96 -8.40
C ARG A 81 5.88 -7.42 -8.52
#